data_AF-D0UNB2-F1
#
_entry.id   AF-D0UNB2-F1
#
_cell.length_a   1.000
_cell.length_b   1.000
_cell.length_c   1.000
_cell.angle_alpha   90.00
_cell.angle_beta   90.00
_cell.angle_gamma   90.00
#
_symmetry.space_group_name_H-M   'P 1'
#
loop_
_entity.id
_entity.type
_entity.pdbx_description
1 polymer ?
#
loop_
_entity_poly.entity_id
_entity_poly.type
_entity_poly.pdbx_seq_one_letter_code
_entity_poly.pdbx_strand_id
1 'polypeptide(L)'
;ALEETWRNLHKILAERAQELAREVVRQEENDRLRREFAKHANAFHQWLTETRSSMMEGSGTLEQQLEATKRKGAEVRAHRSDLKKVEDLGAILEEHLILDNRYTEHSTVGLAQQWDQLDQLGMRMQHNLEQQIQARNQSGVSEDALKEFS
;
A
#
# COMPACT_ATOMS: atom_id res chain seq x y z
N ALA A 1 61.66 7.05 8.92
CA ALA A 1 60.52 7.55 9.71
C ALA A 1 59.64 8.51 8.90
N LEU A 2 60.08 9.74 8.57
CA LEU A 2 59.19 10.74 7.93
C LEU A 2 58.73 10.36 6.51
N GLU A 3 59.62 9.84 5.67
CA GLU A 3 59.28 9.39 4.30
C GLU A 3 58.32 8.18 4.29
N GLU A 4 58.45 7.32 5.30
CA GLU A 4 57.57 6.16 5.47
C GLU A 4 56.18 6.60 5.90
N THR A 5 56.07 7.54 6.85
CA THR A 5 54.79 8.14 7.23
C THR A 5 54.14 8.88 6.06
N TRP A 6 54.93 9.55 5.22
CA TRP A 6 54.42 10.25 4.03
C TRP A 6 53.87 9.27 2.98
N ARG A 7 54.59 8.18 2.68
CA ARG A 7 54.09 7.12 1.78
C ARG A 7 52.82 6.46 2.32
N ASN A 8 52.77 6.21 3.63
CA ASN A 8 51.58 5.64 4.26
C ASN A 8 50.38 6.59 4.16
N LEU A 9 50.58 7.90 4.34
CA LEU A 9 49.53 8.90 4.16
C LEU A 9 48.95 8.87 2.74
N HIS A 10 49.79 8.83 1.71
CA HIS A 10 49.33 8.73 0.32
C HIS A 10 48.52 7.46 0.06
N LYS A 11 48.94 6.32 0.64
CA LYS A 11 48.19 5.07 0.56
C LYS A 11 46.80 5.20 1.17
N ILE A 12 46.72 5.70 2.41
CA ILE A 12 45.44 5.90 3.13
C ILE A 12 44.51 6.85 2.36
N LEU A 13 45.06 7.92 1.76
CA LEU A 13 44.27 8.85 0.96
C LEU A 13 43.68 8.19 -0.28
N ALA A 14 44.45 7.34 -0.98
CA ALA A 14 43.96 6.61 -2.14
C ALA A 14 42.88 5.58 -1.77
N GLU A 15 43.08 4.84 -0.66
CA GLU A 15 42.10 3.89 -0.12
C GLU A 15 40.79 4.60 0.25
N ARG A 16 40.87 5.73 0.97
CA ARG A 16 39.71 6.53 1.33
C ARG A 16 38.98 7.09 0.12
N ALA A 17 39.69 7.55 -0.90
CA ALA A 17 39.07 8.03 -2.14
C ALA A 17 38.27 6.92 -2.84
N GLN A 18 38.80 5.69 -2.84
CA GLN A 18 38.11 4.53 -3.39
C GLN A 18 36.86 4.16 -2.57
N GLU A 19 36.95 4.17 -1.25
CA GLU A 19 35.82 3.92 -0.35
C GLU A 19 34.70 4.95 -0.56
N LEU A 20 35.04 6.24 -0.65
CA LEU A 20 34.08 7.30 -0.93
C LEU A 20 33.39 7.12 -2.29
N ALA A 21 34.14 6.74 -3.32
CA ALA A 21 33.56 6.49 -4.64
C ALA A 21 32.56 5.32 -4.63
N ARG A 22 32.87 4.24 -3.90
CA ARG A 22 31.94 3.11 -3.71
C ARG A 22 30.69 3.53 -2.93
N GLU A 23 30.88 4.33 -1.89
CA GLU A 23 29.76 4.79 -1.07
C GLU A 23 28.82 5.71 -1.84
N VAL A 24 29.33 6.57 -2.73
CA VAL A 24 28.49 7.41 -3.61
C VAL A 24 27.57 6.53 -4.46
N VAL A 25 28.12 5.51 -5.15
CA VAL A 25 27.33 4.59 -5.97
C VAL A 25 26.28 3.86 -5.13
N ARG A 26 26.64 3.44 -3.90
CA ARG A 26 25.70 2.80 -2.98
C ARG A 26 24.55 3.75 -2.60
N GLN A 27 24.84 5.02 -2.34
CA GLN A 27 23.81 6.00 -1.99
C GLN A 27 22.88 6.33 -3.18
N GLU A 28 23.42 6.37 -4.40
CA GLU A 28 22.63 6.56 -5.61
C GLU A 28 21.65 5.40 -5.83
N GLU A 29 22.11 4.15 -5.67
CA GLU A 29 21.24 2.98 -5.78
C GLU A 29 20.20 2.94 -4.65
N ASN A 30 20.60 3.29 -3.42
CA ASN A 30 19.66 3.39 -2.30
C ASN A 30 18.57 4.46 -2.56
N ASP A 31 18.92 5.61 -3.13
CA ASP A 31 17.94 6.64 -3.50
C ASP A 31 16.98 6.15 -4.60
N ARG A 32 17.51 5.41 -5.57
CA ARG A 32 16.71 4.78 -6.62
C ARG A 32 15.67 3.82 -6.03
N LEU A 33 16.08 2.93 -5.14
CA LEU A 33 15.18 1.99 -4.46
C LEU A 33 14.10 2.72 -3.65
N ARG A 34 14.47 3.79 -2.93
CA ARG A 34 13.50 4.63 -2.20
C ARG A 34 12.44 5.20 -3.13
N ARG A 35 12.83 5.75 -4.29
CA ARG A 35 11.89 6.31 -5.26
C ARG A 35 10.98 5.25 -5.87
N GLU A 36 11.51 4.07 -6.16
CA GLU A 36 10.72 2.98 -6.71
C GLU A 36 9.66 2.49 -5.73
N PHE A 37 10.04 2.25 -4.47
CA PHE A 37 9.10 1.92 -3.40
C PHE A 37 8.02 3.02 -3.27
N ALA A 38 8.44 4.28 -3.17
CA ALA A 38 7.52 5.40 -2.98
C ALA A 38 6.51 5.54 -4.12
N LYS A 39 6.94 5.34 -5.36
CA LYS A 39 6.04 5.36 -6.52
C LYS A 39 4.92 4.31 -6.38
N HIS A 40 5.28 3.08 -6.02
CA HIS A 40 4.31 2.00 -5.87
C HIS A 40 3.42 2.18 -4.63
N ALA A 41 4.02 2.56 -3.50
CA ALA A 41 3.31 2.82 -2.25
C ALA A 41 2.27 3.94 -2.38
N ASN A 42 2.64 5.08 -2.98
CA ASN A 42 1.74 6.22 -3.16
C ASN A 42 0.60 5.88 -4.13
N ALA A 43 0.90 5.20 -5.24
CA ALA A 43 -0.13 4.79 -6.19
C ALA A 43 -1.13 3.81 -5.56
N PHE A 44 -0.64 2.83 -4.80
CA PHE A 44 -1.49 1.87 -4.11
C PHE A 44 -2.34 2.53 -3.01
N HIS A 45 -1.77 3.46 -2.24
CA HIS A 45 -2.52 4.22 -1.24
C HIS A 45 -3.65 5.05 -1.86
N GLN A 46 -3.37 5.73 -2.97
CA GLN A 46 -4.38 6.49 -3.69
C GLN A 46 -5.53 5.58 -4.14
N TRP A 47 -5.22 4.45 -4.77
CA TRP A 47 -6.22 3.48 -5.19
C TRP A 47 -7.04 2.93 -4.01
N LEU A 48 -6.41 2.63 -2.87
CA LEU A 48 -7.11 2.19 -1.65
C LEU A 48 -8.13 3.24 -1.19
N THR A 49 -7.71 4.50 -1.15
CA THR A 49 -8.54 5.63 -0.69
C THR A 49 -9.71 5.89 -1.63
N GLU A 50 -9.46 5.92 -2.93
CA GLU A 50 -10.50 6.10 -3.96
C GLU A 50 -11.49 4.93 -3.96
N THR A 51 -11.00 3.69 -3.87
CA THR A 51 -11.85 2.51 -3.81
C THR A 51 -12.74 2.54 -2.57
N ARG A 52 -12.16 2.89 -1.41
CA ARG A 52 -12.92 3.05 -0.17
C ARG A 52 -14.02 4.10 -0.29
N SER A 53 -13.74 5.27 -0.88
CA SER A 53 -14.76 6.31 -1.10
C SER A 53 -15.88 5.80 -2.00
N SER A 54 -15.50 5.16 -3.13
CA SER A 54 -16.47 4.65 -4.10
C SER A 54 -17.41 3.59 -3.53
N MET A 55 -16.96 2.80 -2.56
CA MET A 55 -17.80 1.79 -1.90
C MET A 55 -18.82 2.42 -0.96
N MET A 56 -18.53 3.59 -0.38
CA MET A 56 -19.46 4.30 0.51
C MET A 56 -20.52 5.12 -0.24
N GLU A 57 -20.28 5.46 -1.51
CA GLU A 57 -21.17 6.28 -2.35
C GLU A 57 -22.28 5.48 -3.06
N GLY A 58 -22.68 4.33 -2.50
CA GLY A 58 -23.67 3.43 -3.08
C GLY A 58 -25.01 4.11 -3.38
N SER A 59 -25.52 3.93 -4.60
CA SER A 59 -26.84 4.42 -5.03
C SER A 59 -27.59 3.31 -5.80
N GLY A 60 -28.92 3.46 -5.89
CA GLY A 60 -29.79 2.47 -6.52
C GLY A 60 -30.40 1.47 -5.52
N THR A 61 -31.04 0.44 -6.07
CA THR A 61 -31.72 -0.63 -5.31
C THR A 61 -30.73 -1.49 -4.52
N LEU A 62 -31.20 -2.19 -3.48
CA LEU A 62 -30.36 -3.09 -2.68
C LEU A 62 -29.63 -4.13 -3.54
N GLU A 63 -30.30 -4.68 -4.55
CA GLU A 63 -29.71 -5.63 -5.50
C GLU A 63 -28.56 -5.03 -6.32
N GLN A 64 -28.75 -3.79 -6.81
CA GLN A 64 -27.71 -3.07 -7.56
C GLN A 64 -26.51 -2.75 -6.67
N GLN A 65 -26.76 -2.32 -5.42
CA GLN A 65 -25.70 -2.06 -4.45
C GLN A 65 -24.95 -3.35 -4.10
N LEU A 66 -25.65 -4.48 -3.97
CA LEU A 66 -25.03 -5.77 -3.67
C LEU A 66 -24.10 -6.20 -4.80
N GLU A 67 -24.56 -6.11 -6.05
CA GLU A 67 -23.75 -6.47 -7.21
C GLU A 67 -22.54 -5.55 -7.38
N ALA A 68 -22.72 -4.24 -7.18
CA ALA A 68 -21.62 -3.27 -7.19
C ALA A 68 -20.57 -3.60 -6.10
N THR A 69 -21.02 -3.94 -4.89
CA THR A 69 -20.15 -4.33 -3.76
C THR A 69 -19.39 -5.62 -4.06
N LYS A 70 -20.05 -6.64 -4.63
CA LYS A 70 -19.40 -7.90 -5.05
C LYS A 70 -18.30 -7.66 -6.09
N ARG A 71 -18.59 -6.83 -7.10
CA ARG A 71 -17.62 -6.46 -8.12
C ARG A 71 -16.43 -5.72 -7.51
N LYS A 72 -16.68 -4.74 -6.63
CA LYS A 72 -15.61 -4.02 -5.94
C LYS A 72 -14.78 -4.93 -5.03
N GLY A 73 -15.40 -5.86 -4.31
CA GLY A 73 -14.68 -6.86 -3.51
C GLY A 73 -13.78 -7.76 -4.36
N ALA A 74 -14.22 -8.16 -5.57
CA ALA A 74 -13.38 -8.92 -6.50
C ALA A 74 -12.19 -8.08 -7.00
N GLU A 75 -12.42 -6.81 -7.33
CA GLU A 75 -11.37 -5.86 -7.72
C GLU A 75 -10.33 -5.67 -6.60
N VAL A 76 -10.78 -5.54 -5.35
CA VAL A 76 -9.89 -5.39 -4.19
C VAL A 76 -8.97 -6.61 -4.03
N ARG A 77 -9.52 -7.81 -4.18
CA ARG A 77 -8.72 -9.05 -4.13
C ARG A 77 -7.75 -9.18 -5.29
N ALA A 78 -8.10 -8.70 -6.49
CA ALA A 78 -7.21 -8.72 -7.65
C ALA A 78 -5.98 -7.81 -7.47
N HIS A 79 -6.16 -6.66 -6.81
CA HIS A 79 -5.07 -5.72 -6.48
C HIS A 79 -4.14 -6.20 -5.37
N ARG A 80 -4.34 -7.42 -4.83
CA ARG A 80 -3.36 -8.06 -3.93
C ARG A 80 -1.97 -8.17 -4.57
N SER A 81 -1.90 -8.28 -5.89
CA SER A 81 -0.63 -8.29 -6.62
C SER A 81 0.16 -6.97 -6.50
N ASP A 82 -0.53 -5.83 -6.42
CA ASP A 82 0.12 -4.53 -6.20
C ASP A 82 0.64 -4.40 -4.77
N LEU A 83 -0.13 -4.87 -3.78
CA LEU A 83 0.34 -4.98 -2.39
C LEU A 83 1.60 -5.86 -2.32
N LYS A 84 1.58 -7.03 -2.97
CA LYS A 84 2.74 -7.94 -3.05
C LYS A 84 3.98 -7.22 -3.58
N LYS A 85 3.83 -6.36 -4.59
CA LYS A 85 4.95 -5.59 -5.14
C LYS A 85 5.49 -4.54 -4.16
N VAL A 86 4.63 -3.88 -3.39
CA VAL A 86 5.05 -2.99 -2.30
C VAL A 86 5.79 -3.78 -1.22
N GLU A 87 5.29 -4.96 -0.83
CA GLU A 87 5.94 -5.86 0.13
C GLU A 87 7.33 -6.29 -0.33
N ASP A 88 7.49 -6.68 -1.60
CA ASP A 88 8.77 -7.11 -2.16
C ASP A 88 9.79 -5.96 -2.20
N LEU A 89 9.37 -4.75 -2.61
CA LEU A 89 10.24 -3.57 -2.59
C LEU A 89 10.59 -3.17 -1.15
N GLY A 90 9.66 -3.29 -0.21
CA GLY A 90 9.90 -3.05 1.21
C GLY A 90 10.95 -3.98 1.79
N ALA A 91 10.88 -5.28 1.46
CA ALA A 91 11.89 -6.26 1.87
C ALA A 91 13.29 -5.91 1.32
N ILE A 92 13.37 -5.49 0.05
CA ILE A 92 14.66 -5.05 -0.56
C ILE A 92 15.23 -3.84 0.19
N LEU A 93 14.39 -2.86 0.56
CA LEU A 93 14.84 -1.70 1.34
C LEU A 93 15.39 -2.13 2.71
N GLU A 94 14.70 -3.04 3.41
CA GLU A 94 15.14 -3.57 4.71
C GLU A 94 16.46 -4.35 4.60
N GLU A 95 16.62 -5.19 3.57
CA GLU A 95 17.86 -5.91 3.28
C GLU A 95 19.05 -4.95 3.04
N HIS A 96 18.78 -3.80 2.41
CA HIS A 96 19.77 -2.73 2.20
C HIS A 96 19.95 -1.80 3.41
N LEU A 97 19.26 -2.08 4.53
CA LEU A 97 19.22 -1.26 5.75
C LEU A 97 18.74 0.18 5.50
N ILE A 98 17.83 0.35 4.55
CA ILE A 98 17.19 1.63 4.22
C ILE A 98 15.88 1.70 5.01
N LEU A 99 15.90 2.44 6.12
CA LEU A 99 14.77 2.52 7.06
C LEU A 99 13.95 3.80 6.91
N ASP A 100 14.46 4.78 6.17
CA ASP A 100 13.82 6.06 5.91
C ASP A 100 13.52 6.23 4.41
N ASN A 101 12.36 6.80 4.09
CA ASN A 101 12.03 7.17 2.73
C ASN A 101 11.40 8.56 2.68
N ARG A 102 12.12 9.53 2.14
CA ARG A 102 11.65 10.92 2.03
C ARG A 102 10.57 11.14 0.96
N TYR A 103 10.32 10.14 0.11
CA TYR A 103 9.42 10.25 -1.04
C TYR A 103 8.01 9.70 -0.77
N THR A 104 7.80 9.06 0.38
CA THR A 104 6.50 8.55 0.81
C THR A 104 6.44 8.48 2.33
N GLU A 105 5.26 8.74 2.89
CA GLU A 105 4.98 8.50 4.31
C GLU A 105 4.34 7.12 4.55
N HIS A 106 4.05 6.37 3.48
CA HIS A 106 3.35 5.09 3.57
C HIS A 106 4.34 3.95 3.75
N SER A 107 4.15 3.17 4.82
CA SER A 107 4.92 1.95 5.08
C SER A 107 4.23 0.71 4.51
N THR A 108 5.01 -0.33 4.22
CA THR A 108 4.51 -1.64 3.79
C THR A 108 3.42 -2.17 4.73
N VAL A 109 3.70 -2.14 6.04
CA VAL A 109 2.76 -2.61 7.07
C VAL A 109 1.49 -1.75 7.09
N GLY A 110 1.61 -0.43 6.97
CA GLY A 110 0.47 0.47 6.95
C GLY A 110 -0.44 0.23 5.73
N LEU A 111 0.14 -0.01 4.56
CA LEU A 111 -0.62 -0.29 3.34
C LEU A 111 -1.28 -1.67 3.36
N ALA A 112 -0.60 -2.68 3.89
CA ALA A 112 -1.18 -4.01 4.08
C ALA A 112 -2.41 -3.95 5.01
N GLN A 113 -2.30 -3.24 6.13
CA GLN A 113 -3.43 -3.04 7.05
C GLN A 113 -4.60 -2.29 6.42
N GLN A 114 -4.33 -1.24 5.62
CA GLN A 114 -5.39 -0.52 4.92
C GLN A 114 -6.10 -1.40 3.87
N TRP A 115 -5.36 -2.24 3.16
CA TRP A 115 -5.93 -3.20 2.21
C TRP A 115 -6.80 -4.25 2.92
N ASP A 116 -6.31 -4.85 4.02
CA ASP A 116 -7.09 -5.80 4.83
C ASP A 116 -8.40 -5.16 5.33
N GLN A 117 -8.33 -3.92 5.82
CA GLN A 117 -9.50 -3.17 6.28
C GLN A 117 -10.52 -2.92 5.15
N LEU A 118 -10.03 -2.65 3.93
CA LEU A 118 -10.88 -2.44 2.76
C LEU A 118 -11.57 -3.74 2.31
N ASP A 119 -10.85 -4.87 2.29
CA ASP A 119 -11.44 -6.17 1.96
C ASP A 119 -12.50 -6.58 2.99
N GLN A 120 -12.20 -6.40 4.29
CA GLN A 120 -13.17 -6.64 5.37
C GLN A 120 -14.38 -5.71 5.30
N LEU A 121 -14.20 -4.45 4.91
CA LEU A 121 -15.31 -3.54 4.67
C LEU A 121 -16.24 -4.09 3.58
N GLY A 122 -15.67 -4.53 2.45
CA GLY A 122 -16.45 -5.12 1.36
C GLY A 122 -17.25 -6.35 1.79
N MET A 123 -16.65 -7.24 2.57
CA MET A 123 -17.35 -8.41 3.12
C MET A 123 -18.52 -8.01 4.02
N ARG A 124 -18.32 -7.04 4.93
CA ARG A 124 -19.38 -6.57 5.83
C ARG A 124 -20.52 -5.89 5.07
N MET A 125 -20.21 -5.06 4.08
CA MET A 125 -21.22 -4.41 3.24
C MET A 125 -22.04 -5.42 2.46
N GLN A 126 -21.38 -6.42 1.84
CA GLN A 126 -22.07 -7.49 1.12
C GLN A 126 -23.02 -8.25 2.04
N HIS A 127 -22.53 -8.65 3.22
CA HIS A 127 -23.34 -9.37 4.20
C HIS A 127 -24.55 -8.56 4.67
N ASN A 128 -24.35 -7.27 4.96
CA ASN A 128 -25.43 -6.38 5.39
C ASN A 128 -26.51 -6.22 4.30
N LEU A 129 -26.11 -6.02 3.04
CA LEU A 129 -27.05 -5.92 1.91
C LEU A 129 -27.83 -7.23 1.71
N GLU A 130 -27.17 -8.39 1.81
CA GLU A 130 -27.83 -9.70 1.72
C GLU A 130 -28.89 -9.88 2.82
N GLN A 131 -28.57 -9.47 4.07
CA GLN A 131 -29.53 -9.49 5.18
C GLN A 131 -30.71 -8.55 4.95
N GLN A 132 -30.48 -7.33 4.47
CA GLN A 132 -31.55 -6.37 4.17
C GLN A 132 -32.50 -6.89 3.09
N ILE A 133 -31.96 -7.45 2.01
CA ILE A 133 -32.76 -8.05 0.92
C ILE A 133 -33.60 -9.22 1.47
N GLN A 134 -32.99 -10.09 2.27
CA GLN A 134 -33.69 -11.21 2.88
C GLN A 134 -34.82 -10.75 3.81
N ALA A 135 -34.55 -9.77 4.67
CA ALA A 135 -35.55 -9.19 5.57
C ALA A 135 -36.72 -8.58 4.79
N ARG A 136 -36.44 -7.80 3.73
CA ARG A 136 -37.47 -7.23 2.83
C ARG A 136 -38.35 -8.32 2.22
N ASN A 137 -37.73 -9.38 1.71
CA ASN A 137 -38.44 -10.49 1.06
C ASN A 137 -39.29 -11.32 2.04
N GLN A 138 -38.89 -11.43 3.31
CA GLN A 138 -39.63 -12.16 4.35
C GLN A 138 -40.74 -11.34 5.01
N SER A 139 -40.55 -10.03 5.16
CA SER A 139 -41.49 -9.15 5.87
C SER A 139 -42.54 -8.50 4.96
N GLY A 140 -42.32 -8.47 3.64
CA GLY A 140 -43.23 -7.81 2.68
C GLY A 140 -43.27 -6.29 2.82
N VAL A 141 -42.32 -5.71 3.57
CA VAL A 141 -42.25 -4.26 3.88
C VAL A 141 -41.45 -3.54 2.79
N SER A 142 -41.92 -2.37 2.36
CA SER A 142 -41.32 -1.57 1.27
C SER A 142 -40.03 -0.85 1.70
N GLU A 143 -39.25 -0.44 0.70
CA GLU A 143 -37.88 0.13 0.79
C GLU A 143 -37.72 1.30 1.78
N ASP A 144 -38.79 2.07 2.03
CA ASP A 144 -38.73 3.27 2.89
C ASP A 144 -38.61 2.94 4.38
N ALA A 145 -39.14 1.80 4.85
CA ALA A 145 -39.10 1.46 6.28
C ALA A 145 -37.76 0.84 6.73
N LEU A 146 -36.95 0.33 5.79
CA LEU A 146 -35.65 -0.29 6.09
C LEU A 146 -34.51 0.74 6.20
N LYS A 147 -34.69 1.94 5.60
CA LYS A 147 -33.71 3.03 5.70
C LYS A 147 -33.67 3.69 7.09
N GLU A 148 -34.72 3.58 7.90
CA GLU A 148 -34.81 4.20 9.23
C GLU A 148 -33.98 3.49 10.32
N PHE A 149 -33.39 2.32 10.03
CA PHE A 149 -32.61 1.53 11.01
C PHE A 149 -31.11 1.44 10.70
N SER A 150 -30.62 2.21 9.72
CA SER A 150 -29.19 2.29 9.38
C SER A 150 -28.58 3.63 9.78
#